data_AF-A0A6M6JR52-F1
#
_entry.id   AF-A0A6M6JR52-F1
#
_cell.length_a   1.000
_cell.length_b   1.000
_cell.length_c   1.000
_cell.angle_alpha   90.00
_cell.angle_beta   90.00
_cell.angle_gamma   90.00
#
_symmetry.space_group_name_H-M   'P 1'
#
loop_
_entity.id
_entity.type
_entity.pdbx_description
1 polymer ?
#
loop_
_entity_poly.entity_id
_entity_poly.type
_entity_poly.pdbx_seq_one_letter_code
_entity_poly.pdbx_strand_id
1 'polypeptide(L)' 'MRGIDGFVAYYLIDAGPGRVTTVSVFSDRAGAEESTRAGAKFVSDNLAGWAPNPPTVVQGEVALDAFP' A
#
# COMPACT_ATOMS: atom_id res chain seq x y z
N MET A 1 -5.06 -2.25 -7.01
CA MET A 1 -5.17 -0.87 -6.46
C MET A 1 -5.89 0.09 -7.41
N ARG A 2 -5.63 0.10 -8.73
CA ARG A 2 -6.38 0.96 -9.67
C ARG A 2 -7.92 0.79 -9.69
N GLY A 3 -8.45 -0.28 -9.11
CA GLY A 3 -9.90 -0.51 -8.98
C GLY A 3 -10.48 -0.12 -7.61
N ILE A 4 -9.73 0.58 -6.76
CA ILE A 4 -10.20 1.10 -5.48
C ILE A 4 -10.47 2.59 -5.68
N ASP A 5 -11.66 3.04 -5.28
CA ASP A 5 -12.08 4.42 -5.41
C ASP A 5 -11.11 5.37 -4.70
N GLY A 6 -10.89 6.53 -5.31
CA GLY A 6 -9.98 7.55 -4.78
C GLY A 6 -8.50 7.25 -4.96
N PHE A 7 -8.09 6.22 -5.71
CA PHE A 7 -6.68 5.94 -5.99
C PHE A 7 -5.99 7.11 -6.70
N VAL A 8 -4.89 7.61 -6.11
CA VAL A 8 -4.08 8.71 -6.67
C VAL A 8 -2.74 8.20 -7.19
N ALA A 9 -1.98 7.49 -6.35
CA ALA A 9 -0.64 7.06 -6.68
C ALA A 9 -0.26 5.73 -6.02
N TYR A 10 0.70 5.04 -6.64
CA TYR A 10 1.34 3.85 -6.08
C TYR A 10 2.84 3.87 -6.38
N TYR A 11 3.63 3.62 -5.35
CA TYR A 11 5.07 3.48 -5.43
C TYR A 11 5.46 2.13 -4.86
N LEU A 12 6.34 1.42 -5.56
CA LEU A 12 7.02 0.24 -5.05
C LEU A 12 8.50 0.58 -4.93
N ILE A 13 9.02 0.39 -3.73
CA ILE A 13 10.38 0.75 -3.35
C ILE A 13 11.11 -0.53 -2.98
N ASP A 14 12.22 -0.80 -3.65
CA ASP A 14 13.19 -1.80 -3.21
C ASP A 14 13.90 -1.26 -1.97
N ALA A 15 13.62 -1.86 -0.81
CA ALA A 15 14.23 -1.50 0.47
C ALA A 15 15.51 -2.31 0.74
N GLY A 16 15.98 -3.06 -0.27
CA GLY A 16 17.14 -3.92 -0.22
C GLY A 16 16.94 -5.14 0.69
N PRO A 17 17.97 -5.98 0.81
CA PRO A 17 17.89 -7.32 1.39
C PRO A 17 16.59 -8.11 1.18
N GLY A 18 16.02 -8.09 -0.03
CA GLY A 18 14.77 -8.79 -0.34
C GLY A 18 13.52 -8.19 0.34
N ARG A 19 13.61 -6.97 0.87
CA ARG A 19 12.48 -6.24 1.45
C ARG A 19 11.91 -5.28 0.43
N VAL A 20 10.59 -5.13 0.47
CA VAL A 20 9.86 -4.19 -0.37
C VAL A 20 9.04 -3.27 0.54
N THR A 21 9.00 -1.99 0.20
CA THR A 21 8.04 -1.04 0.77
C THR A 21 7.12 -0.58 -0.34
N THR A 22 5.82 -0.57 -0.06
CA THR A 22 4.83 -0.02 -0.96
C THR A 22 4.21 1.21 -0.31
N VAL A 23 3.99 2.25 -1.11
CA VAL A 23 3.30 3.46 -0.69
C VAL A 23 2.17 3.69 -1.65
N SER A 24 0.96 3.85 -1.13
CA SER A 24 -0.22 4.15 -1.93
C SER A 24 -0.91 5.39 -1.38
N VAL A 25 -1.32 6.29 -2.27
CA VAL A 25 -1.99 7.54 -1.93
C VAL A 25 -3.42 7.49 -2.45
N PHE A 26 -4.35 7.94 -1.61
CA PHE A 26 -5.77 8.01 -1.93
C PHE A 26 -6.32 9.39 -1.60
N SER A 27 -7.38 9.80 -2.30
CA SER A 27 -8.07 11.08 -2.08
C SER A 27 -8.77 11.16 -0.72
N ASP A 28 -9.07 10.01 -0.11
CA ASP A 28 -9.67 9.93 1.21
C ASP A 28 -9.17 8.71 2.00
N ARG A 29 -9.51 8.71 3.29
CA ARG A 29 -9.19 7.62 4.23
C ARG A 29 -9.85 6.30 3.84
N ALA A 30 -11.06 6.32 3.28
CA ALA A 30 -11.80 5.10 2.95
C ALA A 30 -11.08 4.28 1.87
N GLY A 31 -10.55 4.94 0.84
CA GLY A 31 -9.72 4.31 -0.19
C GLY A 31 -8.43 3.71 0.38
N ALA A 32 -7.76 4.42 1.29
CA ALA A 32 -6.53 3.93 1.94
C ALA A 32 -6.78 2.70 2.83
N GLU A 33 -7.89 2.68 3.57
CA GLU A 33 -8.29 1.54 4.39
C GLU A 33 -8.69 0.32 3.53
N GLU A 34 -9.45 0.53 2.45
CA GLU A 34 -9.79 -0.55 1.53
C GLU A 34 -8.54 -1.12 0.83
N SER A 35 -7.60 -0.27 0.45
CA SER A 35 -6.30 -0.71 -0.08
C SER A 35 -5.54 -1.59 0.88
N THR A 36 -5.54 -1.24 2.17
CA THR A 36 -4.92 -2.05 3.22
C THR A 36 -5.59 -3.43 3.32
N ARG A 37 -6.94 -3.48 3.34
CA ARG A 37 -7.69 -4.75 3.38
C ARG A 37 -7.43 -5.62 2.16
N ALA A 38 -7.53 -5.05 0.96
CA ALA A 38 -7.32 -5.76 -0.30
C ALA A 38 -5.87 -6.27 -0.42
N GLY A 39 -4.90 -5.45 0.00
CA GLY A 39 -3.48 -5.82 0.03
C GLY A 39 -3.20 -7.00 0.97
N ALA A 40 -3.77 -6.98 2.18
CA ALA A 40 -3.64 -8.08 3.13
C ALA A 40 -4.19 -9.40 2.56
N LYS A 41 -5.38 -9.36 1.94
CA LYS A 41 -5.97 -10.52 1.26
C LYS A 41 -5.07 -11.04 0.14
N PHE A 42 -4.57 -10.14 -0.71
CA PHE A 42 -3.70 -10.52 -1.81
C PHE A 42 -2.42 -11.20 -1.34
N VAL A 43 -1.75 -10.66 -0.31
CA VAL A 43 -0.55 -11.27 0.27
C VAL A 43 -0.84 -12.65 0.83
N SER A 44 -1.93 -12.79 1.60
CA SER A 44 -2.35 -14.08 2.16
C SER A 44 -2.60 -15.13 1.08
N ASP A 45 -3.28 -14.75 0.00
CA ASP A 45 -3.70 -15.70 -1.04
C ASP A 45 -2.56 -16.06 -2.01
N ASN A 46 -1.64 -15.13 -2.29
CA ASN A 46 -0.71 -15.26 -3.42
C ASN A 46 0.77 -15.29 -3.01
N LEU A 47 1.12 -14.70 -1.86
CA LEU A 47 2.50 -14.43 -1.49
C LEU A 47 2.88 -15.00 -0.12
N ALA A 48 2.05 -15.86 0.48
CA ALA A 48 2.31 -16.42 1.81
C ALA A 48 3.69 -17.10 1.93
N GLY A 49 4.18 -17.76 0.86
CA GLY A 49 5.51 -18.37 0.85
C GLY A 49 6.69 -17.39 0.74
N TRP A 50 6.43 -16.14 0.37
CA TRP A 50 7.44 -15.08 0.15
C TRP A 50 7.42 -14.02 1.24
N ALA A 51 6.33 -13.92 2.00
CA ALA A 51 6.14 -12.97 3.10
C ALA A 51 6.07 -13.72 4.44
N PRO A 52 7.21 -14.23 4.97
CA PRO A 52 7.23 -15.05 6.17
C PRO A 52 6.87 -14.27 7.44
N ASN A 53 6.95 -12.94 7.40
CA ASN A 53 6.65 -12.05 8.50
C ASN A 53 5.46 -11.15 8.14
N PRO A 54 4.57 -10.83 9.10
CA PRO A 54 3.53 -9.85 8.88
C PRO A 54 4.11 -8.50 8.41
N PRO A 55 3.48 -7.83 7.43
CA PRO A 55 3.93 -6.51 7.01
C PRO A 55 3.67 -5.49 8.12
N THR A 56 4.52 -4.48 8.21
CA THR A 56 4.21 -3.26 8.97
C THR A 56 3.36 -2.36 8.09
N VAL A 57 2.20 -1.95 8.59
CA VAL A 57 1.29 -1.03 7.90
C VAL A 57 1.22 0.27 8.66
N VAL A 58 1.44 1.39 7.96
CA VAL A 58 1.32 2.74 8.49
C VAL A 58 0.35 3.51 7.60
N GLN A 59 -0.53 4.29 8.22
CA GLN A 59 -1.45 5.19 7.54
C GLN A 59 -1.31 6.60 8.11
N GLY A 60 -1.49 7.60 7.25
CA GLY A 60 -1.37 9.00 7.62
C GLY A 60 -1.90 9.90 6.52
N GLU A 61 -2.03 11.18 6.84
CA GLU A 61 -2.51 12.20 5.92
C GLU A 61 -1.33 12.81 5.15
N VAL A 62 -1.56 13.13 3.88
CA VAL A 62 -0.58 13.86 3.06
C VAL A 62 -0.60 15.32 3.50
N ALA A 63 0.44 15.76 4.20
CA ALA A 63 0.52 17.12 4.73
C ALA A 63 0.87 18.16 3.64
N LEU A 64 1.65 17.74 2.64
CA LEU A 64 2.07 18.57 1.51
C LEU A 64 2.02 17.72 0.24
N ASP A 65 1.28 18.20 -0.75
CA ASP A 65 1.35 17.70 -2.11
C ASP A 65 1.90 18.83 -2.98
N ALA A 66 3.09 18.61 -3.52
CA ALA A 66 3.82 19.58 -4.34
C ALA A 66 3.93 19.07 -5.77
N PHE A 67 2.81 18.63 -6.34
CA PHE A 67 2.62 18.53 -7.78
C PHE A 67 1.42 19.42 -8.15
N PRO A 68 1.52 20.24 -9.22
CA PRO A 68 0.41 21.05 -9.70
C PRO A 68 -0.76 20.20 -10.20
#